data_AF-W6NE01-F1
#
_entry.id   AF-W6NE01-F1
#
_cell.length_a   1.000
_cell.length_b   1.000
_cell.length_c   1.000
_cell.angle_alpha   90.00
_cell.angle_beta   90.00
_cell.angle_gamma   90.00
#
_symmetry.space_group_name_H-M   'P 1'
#
loop_
_entity.id
_entity.type
_entity.pdbx_description
1 polymer ?
#
loop_
_entity_poly.entity_id
_entity_poly.type
_entity_poly.pdbx_seq_one_letter_code
_entity_poly.pdbx_strand_id
1 'polypeptide(L)'
;MATANRQLIWALSDLYHPHKHVYCESMNDLQVAGNVWAITPVSKKALHYQPPEPGMIARVQPHAFYRQSTEMNQRLIICSNEGIHEFDYVTPRDALREALFDGGAEGRATVQLWQQFGATEVLVLALSVLTSELAVDERIKEKAASMFYSFKDTPELVDVEQTRGLDSWSPGDSIAEWKHKMRSPLQASTPRFESYPPPAVSSPFSPTMNKPLASGGQGYAHSPSRRHDALYYYFSRLVTPIWNHAICRVTNGVLTTSLSSEEMDWLSNELRKLGQVMEKYNLLPKPDVTWNNSTVGKMNVQASSMERQSLIALRKLIESSAEVLSLWSSANSFDLRAISASMDPAMLPTLAGRPFCHLVCDGQHLNGDLIRTMIKYFLGDEAGTKELSERLRALCPNLYSKDDACVTNAMEQLKLASVANSGAARRSLVDKACELFRQSIGKVSLPVVCRSLAELNAFEHLADLCLLKAKRDDPKQLALIAYRHGRSGEDREMQAAEKRRAESYKCITDTLDDLEVTASKSSPTSAESINAEFRTRDDAGSNPIPTSGRFGFELTLTVLVGMNSIRVINVFMIA
;
A
#
# COMPACT_ATOMS: atom_id res chain seq x y z
N MET A 1 -15.36 -66.42 -16.25
CA MET A 1 -15.90 -65.65 -15.11
C MET A 1 -14.73 -65.15 -14.28
N ALA A 2 -14.24 -63.96 -14.58
CA ALA A 2 -13.19 -63.31 -13.81
C ALA A 2 -13.79 -62.05 -13.18
N THR A 3 -14.39 -62.19 -12.01
CA THR A 3 -14.57 -61.06 -11.10
C THR A 3 -13.20 -60.72 -10.54
N ALA A 4 -12.35 -60.10 -11.37
CA ALA A 4 -11.12 -59.51 -10.92
C ALA A 4 -11.49 -58.44 -9.88
N ASN A 5 -10.85 -58.50 -8.71
CA ASN A 5 -11.01 -57.55 -7.62
C ASN A 5 -10.85 -56.12 -8.15
N ARG A 6 -11.95 -55.43 -8.47
CA ARG A 6 -11.92 -54.01 -8.81
C ARG A 6 -11.59 -53.28 -7.53
N GLN A 7 -10.35 -52.78 -7.42
CA GLN A 7 -9.97 -51.90 -6.32
C GLN A 7 -10.77 -50.61 -6.49
N LEU A 8 -11.67 -50.33 -5.54
CA LEU A 8 -12.43 -49.09 -5.50
C LEU A 8 -11.58 -48.05 -4.78
N ILE A 9 -11.42 -46.88 -5.39
CA ILE A 9 -10.74 -45.75 -4.77
C ILE A 9 -11.78 -44.66 -4.58
N TRP A 10 -11.99 -44.27 -3.34
CA TRP A 10 -12.85 -43.13 -3.01
C TRP A 10 -12.02 -41.89 -2.71
N ALA A 11 -12.42 -40.77 -3.29
CA ALA A 11 -11.94 -39.45 -2.95
C ALA A 11 -12.95 -38.76 -2.04
N LEU A 12 -12.49 -38.29 -0.89
CA LEU A 12 -13.27 -37.52 0.08
C LEU A 12 -12.79 -36.06 0.07
N SER A 13 -13.72 -35.10 0.08
CA SER A 13 -13.38 -33.67 0.08
C SER A 13 -14.43 -32.82 0.78
N ASP A 14 -13.99 -31.92 1.66
CA ASP A 14 -14.81 -30.92 2.35
C ASP A 14 -14.91 -29.58 1.58
N LEU A 15 -14.24 -29.46 0.44
CA LEU A 15 -14.08 -28.20 -0.32
C LEU A 15 -15.39 -27.46 -0.61
N TYR A 16 -16.48 -28.20 -0.83
CA TYR A 16 -17.81 -27.67 -1.17
C TYR A 16 -18.70 -27.38 0.06
N HIS A 17 -18.19 -27.58 1.28
CA HIS A 17 -18.93 -27.40 2.53
C HIS A 17 -18.26 -26.42 3.53
N PRO A 18 -17.75 -25.25 3.09
CA PRO A 18 -16.90 -24.38 3.91
C PRO A 18 -17.60 -23.67 5.09
N HIS A 19 -18.94 -23.65 5.12
CA HIS A 19 -19.74 -22.95 6.13
C HIS A 19 -20.54 -23.88 7.04
N LYS A 20 -20.43 -25.21 6.87
CA LYS A 20 -21.20 -26.13 7.68
C LYS A 20 -20.63 -26.19 9.09
N HIS A 21 -21.48 -25.98 10.10
CA HIS A 21 -21.14 -26.16 11.51
C HIS A 21 -20.89 -27.64 11.89
N VAL A 22 -21.13 -28.55 10.94
CA VAL A 22 -20.88 -29.99 11.08
C VAL A 22 -19.92 -30.39 9.97
N TYR A 23 -18.95 -31.26 10.30
CA TYR A 23 -18.02 -31.79 9.31
C TYR A 23 -18.79 -32.57 8.24
N CYS A 24 -18.55 -32.19 6.98
CA CYS A 24 -19.25 -32.77 5.84
C CYS A 24 -18.27 -32.92 4.68
N GLU A 25 -18.22 -34.13 4.14
CA GLU A 25 -17.39 -34.45 2.98
C GLU A 25 -18.26 -34.96 1.83
N SER A 26 -17.88 -34.57 0.62
CA SER A 26 -18.36 -35.18 -0.61
C SER A 26 -17.48 -36.40 -0.91
N MET A 27 -18.11 -37.52 -1.26
CA MET A 27 -17.42 -38.76 -1.63
C MET A 27 -17.62 -39.05 -3.12
N ASN A 28 -16.53 -39.23 -3.86
CA ASN A 28 -16.53 -39.57 -5.28
C ASN A 28 -15.76 -40.87 -5.53
N ASP A 29 -16.24 -41.69 -6.48
CA ASP A 29 -15.55 -42.89 -6.95
C ASP A 29 -14.56 -42.54 -8.07
N LEU A 30 -13.27 -42.74 -7.83
CA LEU A 30 -12.20 -42.52 -8.80
C LEU A 30 -12.01 -43.78 -9.64
N GLN A 31 -12.30 -43.66 -10.93
CA GLN A 31 -12.15 -44.75 -11.90
C GLN A 31 -10.67 -44.97 -12.24
N VAL A 32 -9.97 -45.75 -11.41
CA VAL A 32 -8.57 -46.13 -11.62
C VAL A 32 -8.50 -47.59 -12.06
N ALA A 33 -7.81 -47.81 -13.17
CA ALA A 33 -7.56 -49.14 -13.69
C ALA A 33 -6.31 -49.75 -13.03
N GLY A 34 -6.34 -51.06 -12.77
CA GLY A 34 -5.24 -51.78 -12.12
C GLY A 34 -5.20 -51.68 -10.59
N ASN A 35 -4.18 -52.32 -10.02
CA ASN A 35 -3.82 -52.27 -8.62
C ASN A 35 -3.02 -50.99 -8.33
N VAL A 36 -3.44 -50.24 -7.32
CA VAL A 36 -2.77 -49.01 -6.89
C VAL A 36 -1.50 -49.33 -6.12
N TRP A 37 -0.41 -48.67 -6.48
CA TRP A 37 0.88 -48.75 -5.78
C TRP A 37 1.13 -47.54 -4.90
N ALA A 38 0.79 -46.35 -5.38
CA ALA A 38 1.03 -45.10 -4.65
C ALA A 38 0.03 -44.02 -5.05
N ILE A 39 -0.30 -43.15 -4.10
CA ILE A 39 -1.14 -41.97 -4.29
C ILE A 39 -0.35 -40.78 -3.74
N THR A 40 -0.17 -39.73 -4.54
CA THR A 40 0.50 -38.51 -4.08
C THR A 40 -0.29 -37.26 -4.49
N PRO A 41 -0.60 -36.36 -3.54
CA PRO A 41 -1.11 -35.05 -3.89
C PRO A 41 0.02 -34.21 -4.48
N VAL A 42 -0.31 -33.41 -5.48
CA VAL A 42 0.56 -32.39 -6.04
C VAL A 42 -0.18 -31.07 -5.95
N SER A 43 0.44 -30.08 -5.31
CA SER A 43 -0.11 -28.73 -5.24
C SER A 43 1.01 -27.74 -5.42
N LYS A 44 0.81 -26.77 -6.32
CA LYS A 44 1.73 -25.65 -6.49
C LYS A 44 1.18 -24.47 -5.72
N LYS A 45 1.94 -23.93 -4.76
CA LYS A 45 1.53 -22.71 -4.07
C LYS A 45 2.17 -21.52 -4.76
N ALA A 46 1.37 -20.52 -5.08
CA ALA A 46 1.87 -19.25 -5.61
C ALA A 46 2.50 -18.38 -4.52
N LEU A 47 2.12 -18.64 -3.26
CA LEU A 47 2.62 -17.95 -2.09
C LEU A 47 2.77 -18.94 -0.93
N HIS A 48 3.97 -19.04 -0.37
CA HIS A 48 4.21 -19.90 0.78
C HIS A 48 3.91 -19.19 2.10
N TYR A 49 3.30 -19.92 3.02
CA TYR A 49 3.15 -19.46 4.40
C TYR A 49 4.50 -19.57 5.09
N GLN A 50 4.86 -18.54 5.87
CA GLN A 50 6.06 -18.61 6.69
C GLN A 50 5.93 -19.76 7.70
N PRO A 51 6.98 -20.58 7.88
CA PRO A 51 6.98 -21.61 8.91
C PRO A 51 6.85 -20.95 10.29
N PRO A 52 6.22 -21.63 11.27
CA PRO A 52 6.20 -21.15 12.64
C PRO A 52 7.63 -21.03 13.17
N GLU A 53 7.87 -20.08 14.08
CA GLU A 53 9.16 -19.98 14.77
C GLU A 53 9.49 -21.30 15.49
N PRO A 54 10.77 -21.67 15.63
CA PRO A 54 11.16 -22.90 16.30
C PRO A 54 10.52 -23.02 17.69
N GLY A 55 9.79 -24.12 17.92
CA GLY A 55 9.05 -24.37 19.17
C GLY A 55 7.61 -23.83 19.20
N MET A 56 7.15 -23.15 18.14
CA MET A 56 5.75 -22.74 17.99
C MET A 56 4.94 -23.75 17.16
N ILE A 57 3.66 -23.90 17.50
CA ILE A 57 2.71 -24.73 16.75
C ILE A 57 2.36 -24.03 15.43
N ALA A 58 2.25 -24.81 14.34
CA ALA A 58 1.81 -24.29 13.05
C ALA A 58 0.41 -23.66 13.19
N ARG A 59 0.21 -22.48 12.61
CA ARG A 59 -1.11 -21.83 12.64
C ARG A 59 -2.10 -22.68 11.84
N VAL A 60 -3.31 -22.82 12.40
CA VAL A 60 -4.44 -23.39 11.67
C VAL A 60 -4.71 -22.51 10.45
N GLN A 61 -4.55 -23.09 9.26
CA GLN A 61 -4.82 -22.39 8.03
C GLN A 61 -6.34 -22.30 7.79
N PRO A 62 -6.82 -21.24 7.13
CA PRO A 62 -8.21 -21.20 6.68
C PRO A 62 -8.57 -22.43 5.85
N HIS A 63 -9.85 -22.80 5.83
CA HIS A 63 -10.36 -23.88 4.98
C HIS A 63 -9.93 -23.67 3.52
N ALA A 64 -9.64 -24.76 2.79
CA ALA A 64 -9.06 -24.70 1.44
C ALA A 64 -9.90 -23.85 0.46
N PHE A 65 -11.23 -23.84 0.64
CA PHE A 65 -12.15 -22.95 -0.07
C PHE A 65 -11.71 -21.48 -0.09
N TYR A 66 -11.23 -20.95 1.04
CA TYR A 66 -10.84 -19.54 1.15
C TYR A 66 -9.42 -19.25 0.63
N ARG A 67 -8.65 -20.30 0.29
CA ARG A 67 -7.24 -20.18 -0.12
C ARG A 67 -7.01 -20.38 -1.62
N GLN A 68 -8.08 -20.64 -2.38
CA GLN A 68 -8.04 -20.94 -3.82
C GLN A 68 -7.33 -19.87 -4.67
N SER A 69 -7.36 -18.60 -4.25
CA SER A 69 -6.65 -17.53 -4.97
C SER A 69 -5.12 -17.62 -4.86
N THR A 70 -4.61 -18.33 -3.84
CA THR A 70 -3.16 -18.45 -3.54
C THR A 70 -2.61 -19.86 -3.78
N GLU A 71 -3.48 -20.88 -3.82
CA GLU A 71 -3.13 -22.27 -4.09
C GLU A 71 -3.48 -22.61 -5.54
N MET A 72 -2.48 -23.01 -6.33
CA MET A 72 -2.62 -23.36 -7.74
C MET A 72 -2.55 -24.88 -7.93
N ASN A 73 -3.22 -25.36 -8.98
CA ASN A 73 -3.05 -26.71 -9.55
C ASN A 73 -3.02 -27.83 -8.50
N GLN A 74 -4.11 -27.96 -7.73
CA GLN A 74 -4.28 -29.11 -6.85
C GLN A 74 -4.64 -30.33 -7.70
N ARG A 75 -3.78 -31.34 -7.68
CA ARG A 75 -3.90 -32.57 -8.44
C ARG A 75 -3.60 -33.77 -7.56
N LEU A 76 -4.14 -34.92 -7.94
CA LEU A 76 -3.85 -36.21 -7.34
C LEU A 76 -3.24 -37.11 -8.41
N ILE A 77 -2.01 -37.58 -8.17
CA ILE A 77 -1.36 -38.55 -9.03
C ILE A 77 -1.50 -39.93 -8.37
N ILE A 78 -2.09 -40.87 -9.11
CA ILE A 78 -2.29 -42.25 -8.68
C ILE A 78 -1.47 -43.16 -9.60
N CYS A 79 -0.46 -43.81 -9.04
CA CYS A 79 0.34 -44.79 -9.75
C CYS A 79 -0.26 -46.18 -9.54
N SER A 80 -0.55 -46.87 -10.64
CA SER A 80 -1.06 -48.23 -10.68
C SER A 80 -0.12 -49.13 -11.49
N ASN A 81 -0.34 -50.45 -11.46
CA ASN A 81 0.37 -51.38 -12.33
C ASN A 81 0.02 -51.21 -13.83
N GLU A 82 -1.06 -50.50 -14.17
CA GLU A 82 -1.49 -50.25 -15.55
C GLU A 82 -1.06 -48.87 -16.07
N GLY A 83 -0.66 -47.95 -15.18
CA GLY A 83 -0.21 -46.62 -15.58
C GLY A 83 -0.30 -45.57 -14.46
N ILE A 84 -0.03 -44.33 -14.85
CA ILE A 84 -0.13 -43.15 -13.99
C ILE A 84 -1.42 -42.42 -14.35
N HIS A 85 -2.28 -42.22 -13.36
CA HIS A 85 -3.55 -41.52 -13.48
C HIS A 85 -3.45 -40.16 -12.80
N GLU A 86 -3.87 -39.10 -13.49
CA GLU A 86 -3.86 -37.72 -12.97
C GLU A 86 -5.30 -37.23 -12.81
N PHE A 87 -5.67 -36.81 -11.60
CA PHE A 87 -6.98 -36.27 -11.27
C PHE A 87 -6.85 -34.82 -10.84
N ASP A 88 -7.51 -33.91 -11.56
CA ASP A 88 -7.62 -32.50 -11.17
C ASP A 88 -8.75 -32.32 -10.13
N TYR A 89 -8.50 -31.48 -9.12
CA TYR A 89 -9.56 -31.06 -8.21
C TYR A 89 -10.50 -30.07 -8.92
N VAL A 90 -11.78 -30.41 -9.05
CA VAL A 90 -12.79 -29.45 -9.51
C VAL A 90 -13.05 -28.44 -8.40
N THR A 91 -12.66 -27.19 -8.64
CA THR A 91 -12.84 -26.13 -7.66
C THR A 91 -14.22 -25.47 -7.79
N PRO A 92 -14.76 -24.87 -6.73
CA PRO A 92 -15.89 -23.95 -6.79
C PRO A 92 -15.79 -22.86 -7.86
N ARG A 93 -14.57 -22.39 -8.15
CA ARG A 93 -14.31 -21.48 -9.28
C ARG A 93 -14.58 -22.14 -10.62
N ASP A 94 -14.16 -23.40 -10.81
CA ASP A 94 -14.43 -24.16 -12.03
C ASP A 94 -15.93 -24.44 -12.19
N ALA A 95 -16.61 -24.81 -11.10
CA ALA A 95 -18.06 -24.97 -11.10
C ALA A 95 -18.80 -23.67 -11.46
N LEU A 96 -18.34 -22.51 -10.96
CA LEU A 96 -18.89 -21.22 -11.37
C LEU A 96 -18.62 -20.91 -12.84
N ARG A 97 -17.41 -21.22 -13.34
CA ARG A 97 -17.06 -21.06 -14.75
C ARG A 97 -18.03 -21.83 -15.64
N GLU A 98 -18.26 -23.11 -15.35
CA GLU A 98 -19.21 -23.96 -16.09
C GLU A 98 -20.64 -23.39 -16.01
N ALA A 99 -21.10 -23.01 -14.82
CA ALA A 99 -22.43 -22.41 -14.63
C ALA A 99 -22.63 -21.12 -15.45
N LEU A 100 -21.60 -20.26 -15.52
CA LEU A 100 -21.62 -19.04 -16.33
C LEU A 100 -21.58 -19.33 -17.83
N PHE A 101 -20.89 -20.38 -18.28
CA PHE A 101 -20.94 -20.82 -19.67
C PHE A 101 -22.35 -21.25 -20.07
N ASP A 102 -22.98 -22.11 -19.27
CA ASP A 102 -24.27 -22.73 -19.59
C ASP A 102 -25.45 -21.76 -19.49
N GLY A 103 -25.55 -21.04 -18.37
CA GLY A 103 -26.75 -20.25 -18.03
C GLY A 103 -26.50 -18.79 -17.70
N GLY A 104 -25.24 -18.36 -17.60
CA GLY A 104 -24.88 -17.00 -17.20
C GLY A 104 -25.23 -16.66 -15.75
N ALA A 105 -25.25 -15.37 -15.42
CA ALA A 105 -25.41 -14.89 -14.05
C ALA A 105 -26.75 -15.31 -13.40
N GLU A 106 -27.81 -15.42 -14.19
CA GLU A 106 -29.16 -15.79 -13.74
C GLU A 106 -29.48 -17.27 -14.03
N GLY A 107 -28.51 -18.04 -14.52
CA GLY A 107 -28.66 -19.46 -14.81
C GLY A 107 -28.96 -20.28 -13.55
N ARG A 108 -29.71 -21.38 -13.72
CA ARG A 108 -30.08 -22.28 -12.60
C ARG A 108 -28.86 -22.77 -11.81
N ALA A 109 -27.79 -23.17 -12.50
CA ALA A 109 -26.57 -23.64 -11.86
C ALA A 109 -25.89 -22.54 -11.04
N THR A 110 -25.85 -21.31 -11.54
CA THR A 110 -25.29 -20.15 -10.83
C THR A 110 -26.08 -19.83 -9.56
N VAL A 111 -27.41 -19.88 -9.64
CA VAL A 111 -28.31 -19.69 -8.49
C VAL A 111 -28.14 -20.80 -7.45
N GLN A 112 -27.90 -22.05 -7.87
CA GLN A 112 -27.63 -23.16 -6.95
C GLN A 112 -26.31 -22.96 -6.18
N LEU A 113 -25.22 -22.56 -6.88
CA LEU A 113 -23.95 -22.24 -6.23
C LEU A 113 -24.10 -21.13 -5.20
N TRP A 114 -24.95 -20.14 -5.52
CA TRP A 114 -25.27 -19.09 -4.58
C TRP A 114 -26.03 -19.62 -3.36
N GLN A 115 -27.08 -20.41 -3.52
CA GLN A 115 -27.78 -21.01 -2.37
C GLN A 115 -26.84 -21.86 -1.50
N GLN A 116 -25.83 -22.49 -2.10
CA GLN A 116 -24.87 -23.34 -1.40
C GLN A 116 -23.79 -22.54 -0.64
N PHE A 117 -23.16 -21.55 -1.26
CA PHE A 117 -22.01 -20.83 -0.68
C PHE A 117 -22.37 -19.47 -0.08
N GLY A 118 -23.51 -18.91 -0.45
CA GLY A 118 -23.90 -17.55 -0.11
C GLY A 118 -23.46 -16.53 -1.17
N ALA A 119 -24.12 -15.38 -1.15
CA ALA A 119 -24.00 -14.34 -2.17
C ALA A 119 -22.58 -13.77 -2.26
N THR A 120 -22.02 -13.39 -1.11
CA THR A 120 -20.71 -12.76 -1.02
C THR A 120 -19.63 -13.69 -1.57
N GLU A 121 -19.68 -14.97 -1.24
CA GLU A 121 -18.68 -15.95 -1.69
C GLU A 121 -18.72 -16.18 -3.20
N VAL A 122 -19.92 -16.26 -3.78
CA VAL A 122 -20.05 -16.37 -5.23
C VAL A 122 -19.52 -15.11 -5.94
N LEU A 123 -19.70 -13.92 -5.36
CA LEU A 123 -19.07 -12.71 -5.89
C LEU A 123 -17.54 -12.73 -5.75
N VAL A 124 -16.98 -13.31 -4.68
CA VAL A 124 -15.53 -13.53 -4.56
C VAL A 124 -15.02 -14.49 -5.63
N LEU A 125 -15.75 -15.57 -5.91
CA LEU A 125 -15.43 -16.48 -7.03
C LEU A 125 -15.53 -15.76 -8.38
N ALA A 126 -16.52 -14.89 -8.58
CA ALA A 126 -16.62 -14.05 -9.77
C ALA A 126 -15.41 -13.11 -9.92
N LEU A 127 -14.90 -12.50 -8.83
CA LEU A 127 -13.66 -11.71 -8.86
C LEU A 127 -12.48 -12.55 -9.34
N SER A 128 -12.36 -13.80 -8.90
CA SER A 128 -11.28 -14.71 -9.34
C SER A 128 -11.33 -15.03 -10.85
N VAL A 129 -12.52 -15.00 -11.46
CA VAL A 129 -12.71 -15.10 -12.92
C VAL A 129 -12.32 -13.78 -13.60
N LEU A 130 -12.73 -12.64 -13.04
CA LEU A 130 -12.43 -11.32 -13.60
C LEU A 130 -10.93 -10.98 -13.60
N THR A 131 -10.20 -11.38 -12.55
CA THR A 131 -8.74 -11.18 -12.46
C THR A 131 -7.94 -12.24 -13.20
N SER A 132 -8.58 -13.28 -13.75
CA SER A 132 -7.91 -14.33 -14.51
C SER A 132 -7.44 -13.85 -15.88
N GLU A 133 -6.34 -14.41 -16.37
CA GLU A 133 -5.83 -14.19 -17.74
C GLU A 133 -6.05 -15.42 -18.64
N LEU A 134 -6.76 -16.43 -18.15
CA LEU A 134 -7.09 -17.61 -18.95
C LEU A 134 -8.05 -17.23 -20.09
N ALA A 135 -7.78 -17.69 -21.31
CA ALA A 135 -8.62 -17.43 -22.48
C ALA A 135 -10.07 -17.92 -22.31
N VAL A 136 -10.26 -18.98 -21.52
CA VAL A 136 -11.59 -19.51 -21.17
C VAL A 136 -12.35 -18.51 -20.29
N ASP A 137 -11.68 -17.83 -19.36
CA ASP A 137 -12.30 -16.86 -18.46
C ASP A 137 -12.68 -15.57 -19.19
N GLU A 138 -11.89 -15.11 -20.18
CA GLU A 138 -12.19 -13.92 -21.00
C GLU A 138 -13.59 -13.94 -21.60
N ARG A 139 -14.05 -15.11 -22.07
CA ARG A 139 -15.37 -15.28 -22.71
C ARG A 139 -16.55 -15.12 -21.74
N ILE A 140 -16.30 -15.24 -20.44
CA ILE A 140 -17.32 -15.17 -19.39
C ILE A 140 -17.15 -13.97 -18.44
N LYS A 141 -16.13 -13.12 -18.64
CA LYS A 141 -15.90 -11.96 -17.77
C LYS A 141 -17.10 -11.02 -17.71
N GLU A 142 -17.76 -10.73 -18.84
CA GLU A 142 -18.96 -9.89 -18.83
C GLU A 142 -20.11 -10.51 -18.03
N LYS A 143 -20.28 -11.84 -18.13
CA LYS A 143 -21.28 -12.58 -17.34
C LYS A 143 -20.94 -12.61 -15.85
N ALA A 144 -19.66 -12.73 -15.50
CA ALA A 144 -19.19 -12.64 -14.11
C ALA A 144 -19.37 -11.22 -13.55
N ALA A 145 -19.08 -10.19 -14.37
CA ALA A 145 -19.25 -8.79 -13.99
C ALA A 145 -20.73 -8.43 -13.77
N SER A 146 -21.65 -8.95 -14.57
CA SER A 146 -23.08 -8.70 -14.40
C SER A 146 -23.61 -9.18 -13.05
N MET A 147 -22.99 -10.20 -12.43
CA MET A 147 -23.38 -10.72 -11.11
C MET A 147 -23.30 -9.65 -10.01
N PHE A 148 -22.40 -8.67 -10.13
CA PHE A 148 -22.27 -7.57 -9.16
C PHE A 148 -23.43 -6.57 -9.23
N TYR A 149 -24.25 -6.62 -10.29
CA TYR A 149 -25.36 -5.72 -10.56
C TYR A 149 -26.72 -6.43 -10.59
N SER A 150 -26.74 -7.75 -10.71
CA SER A 150 -27.97 -8.56 -10.66
C SER A 150 -28.74 -8.41 -9.35
N PHE A 151 -28.07 -7.97 -8.27
CA PHE A 151 -28.68 -7.80 -6.97
C PHE A 151 -28.93 -6.33 -6.67
N LYS A 152 -30.19 -6.02 -6.32
CA LYS A 152 -30.56 -4.75 -5.68
C LYS A 152 -30.13 -4.77 -4.21
N ASP A 153 -28.83 -4.91 -3.98
CA ASP A 153 -28.22 -4.89 -2.66
C ASP A 153 -27.60 -3.53 -2.44
N THR A 154 -28.29 -2.67 -1.68
CA THR A 154 -27.87 -1.29 -1.42
C THR A 154 -27.30 -1.16 -0.02
N PRO A 155 -26.27 -0.32 0.18
CA PRO A 155 -25.76 -0.04 1.51
C PRO A 155 -26.82 0.63 2.37
N GLU A 156 -26.89 0.26 3.65
CA GLU A 156 -27.90 0.74 4.60
C GLU A 156 -27.25 1.21 5.91
N LEU A 157 -27.95 2.11 6.62
CA LEU A 157 -27.63 2.48 7.99
C LEU A 157 -28.64 1.80 8.91
N VAL A 158 -28.17 0.83 9.69
CA VAL A 158 -29.00 -0.01 10.56
C VAL A 158 -28.89 0.47 12.00
N ASP A 159 -30.01 0.51 12.72
CA ASP A 159 -30.02 0.86 14.14
C ASP A 159 -29.39 -0.27 14.99
N VAL A 160 -28.39 0.10 15.79
CA VAL A 160 -27.58 -0.78 16.66
C VAL A 160 -28.41 -1.30 17.83
N GLU A 161 -29.44 -0.57 18.28
CA GLU A 161 -30.32 -1.03 19.36
C GLU A 161 -31.26 -2.16 18.93
N GLN A 162 -31.68 -2.19 17.65
CA GLN A 162 -32.50 -3.27 17.10
C GLN A 162 -31.70 -4.56 16.82
N THR A 163 -30.40 -4.45 16.55
CA THR A 163 -29.53 -5.60 16.25
C THR A 163 -29.03 -6.34 17.50
N ARG A 164 -28.93 -5.65 18.65
CA ARG A 164 -28.51 -6.28 19.93
C ARG A 164 -29.47 -7.33 20.49
N GLY A 165 -30.73 -7.36 20.02
CA GLY A 165 -31.74 -8.33 20.48
C GLY A 165 -31.63 -9.74 19.87
N LEU A 166 -30.76 -9.96 18.87
CA LEU A 166 -30.74 -11.23 18.12
C LEU A 166 -29.50 -12.11 18.39
N ASP A 167 -28.38 -11.54 18.87
CA ASP A 167 -27.07 -12.25 18.87
C ASP A 167 -26.36 -12.37 20.23
N SER A 168 -27.04 -12.14 21.37
CA SER A 168 -26.39 -12.30 22.68
C SER A 168 -26.47 -13.75 23.17
N TRP A 169 -25.45 -14.56 22.88
CA TRP A 169 -25.18 -15.78 23.64
C TRP A 169 -24.58 -15.37 25.01
N SER A 170 -25.38 -15.45 26.08
CA SER A 170 -24.89 -15.39 27.45
C SER A 170 -24.95 -16.79 28.09
N PRO A 171 -23.87 -17.30 28.72
CA PRO A 171 -23.89 -18.60 29.39
C PRO A 171 -24.61 -18.46 30.74
N GLY A 172 -25.94 -18.46 30.74
CA GLY A 172 -26.71 -18.30 31.98
C GLY A 172 -28.23 -18.45 31.90
N ASP A 173 -28.84 -18.53 30.71
CA ASP A 173 -30.31 -18.51 30.64
C ASP A 173 -30.96 -19.87 30.97
N SER A 174 -31.97 -19.79 31.84
CA SER A 174 -32.68 -20.91 32.45
C SER A 174 -33.66 -21.60 31.49
N ILE A 175 -33.86 -22.91 31.70
CA ILE A 175 -34.64 -23.86 30.88
C ILE A 175 -36.12 -23.48 30.65
N ALA A 176 -36.61 -22.44 31.33
CA ALA A 176 -37.99 -21.97 31.25
C ALA A 176 -38.31 -21.17 29.96
N GLU A 177 -37.33 -20.56 29.30
CA GLU A 177 -37.57 -19.79 28.05
C GLU A 177 -37.73 -20.67 26.79
N TRP A 178 -37.43 -21.97 26.89
CA TRP A 178 -37.56 -22.91 25.76
C TRP A 178 -39.01 -23.21 25.36
N LYS A 179 -39.98 -22.90 26.23
CA LYS A 179 -41.40 -23.20 25.99
C LYS A 179 -42.07 -22.32 24.92
N HIS A 180 -41.49 -21.17 24.58
CA HIS A 180 -42.06 -20.27 23.57
C HIS A 180 -41.44 -20.42 22.17
N LYS A 181 -40.39 -21.25 22.00
CA LYS A 181 -39.75 -21.51 20.70
C LYS A 181 -40.16 -22.82 20.03
N MET A 182 -41.00 -23.66 20.66
CA MET A 182 -41.60 -24.83 20.00
C MET A 182 -43.11 -24.65 19.82
N ARG A 183 -43.53 -24.32 18.59
CA ARG A 183 -44.85 -24.72 18.10
C ARG A 183 -44.68 -25.92 17.17
N SER A 184 -45.48 -26.95 17.48
CA SER A 184 -45.40 -28.37 17.12
C SER A 184 -45.53 -28.70 15.62
N PRO A 185 -44.97 -29.86 15.16
CA PRO A 185 -45.00 -30.30 13.76
C PRO A 185 -46.21 -31.19 13.47
N LEU A 186 -47.19 -30.68 12.74
CA LEU A 186 -48.20 -31.51 12.07
C LEU A 186 -48.64 -30.82 10.78
N GLN A 187 -48.02 -31.18 9.66
CA GLN A 187 -48.68 -31.61 8.42
C GLN A 187 -47.64 -31.72 7.29
N ALA A 188 -47.53 -32.95 6.78
CA ALA A 188 -46.83 -33.27 5.55
C ALA A 188 -47.65 -32.84 4.32
N SER A 189 -46.95 -32.72 3.18
CA SER A 189 -47.45 -32.84 1.80
C SER A 189 -47.96 -31.57 1.11
N THR A 190 -47.04 -30.77 0.56
CA THR A 190 -47.00 -30.18 -0.82
C THR A 190 -46.06 -28.96 -0.83
N PRO A 191 -45.19 -28.77 -1.84
CA PRO A 191 -44.35 -27.58 -1.90
C PRO A 191 -45.20 -26.40 -2.41
N ARG A 192 -45.58 -25.51 -1.50
CA ARG A 192 -46.04 -24.16 -1.87
C ARG A 192 -44.87 -23.19 -1.77
N PHE A 193 -44.72 -22.43 -2.84
CA PHE A 193 -43.79 -21.32 -3.00
C PHE A 193 -44.24 -20.18 -2.08
N GLU A 194 -43.50 -19.90 -1.01
CA GLU A 194 -43.65 -18.65 -0.25
C GLU A 194 -42.31 -17.91 -0.25
N SER A 195 -42.33 -16.75 -0.90
CA SER A 195 -41.27 -15.73 -0.83
C SER A 195 -41.19 -15.21 0.60
N TYR A 196 -40.26 -15.75 1.39
CA TYR A 196 -39.72 -15.06 2.55
C TYR A 196 -38.34 -14.51 2.19
N PRO A 197 -38.03 -13.24 2.51
CA PRO A 197 -36.64 -12.79 2.47
C PRO A 197 -35.83 -13.64 3.47
N PRO A 198 -34.61 -14.08 3.12
CA PRO A 198 -33.79 -14.82 4.06
C PRO A 198 -33.49 -13.93 5.27
N PRO A 199 -33.38 -14.48 6.49
CA PRO A 199 -32.89 -13.71 7.63
C PRO A 199 -31.52 -13.14 7.26
N ALA A 200 -31.31 -11.86 7.57
CA ALA A 200 -30.04 -11.18 7.37
C ALA A 200 -28.98 -11.85 8.26
N VAL A 201 -28.34 -12.89 7.73
CA VAL A 201 -27.12 -13.45 8.30
C VAL A 201 -26.02 -12.48 7.90
N SER A 202 -25.75 -11.50 8.76
CA SER A 202 -24.50 -10.77 8.78
C SER A 202 -23.38 -11.81 8.90
N SER A 203 -22.42 -11.76 7.97
CA SER A 203 -21.24 -12.60 8.07
C SER A 203 -20.50 -12.26 9.38
N PRO A 204 -20.15 -13.25 10.23
CA PRO A 204 -19.38 -13.00 11.44
C PRO A 204 -17.96 -12.44 11.19
N PHE A 205 -17.59 -12.26 9.92
CA PHE A 205 -16.30 -11.73 9.48
C PHE A 205 -16.39 -10.39 8.72
N SER A 206 -17.56 -9.75 8.62
CA SER A 206 -17.61 -8.38 8.07
C SER A 206 -16.96 -7.41 9.06
N PRO A 207 -15.99 -6.59 8.64
CA PRO A 207 -15.40 -5.57 9.51
C PRO A 207 -16.49 -4.55 9.81
N THR A 208 -17.15 -4.69 10.96
CA THR A 208 -17.99 -3.63 11.49
C THR A 208 -17.09 -2.41 11.68
N MET A 209 -17.23 -1.40 10.80
CA MET A 209 -16.63 -0.09 11.04
C MET A 209 -17.39 0.56 12.20
N ASN A 210 -17.17 0.07 13.42
CA ASN A 210 -17.66 0.67 14.65
C ASN A 210 -16.78 1.89 14.97
N LYS A 211 -16.80 2.89 14.08
CA LYS A 211 -16.37 4.23 14.42
C LYS A 211 -17.62 5.00 14.85
N PRO A 212 -17.72 5.48 16.11
CA PRO A 212 -18.78 6.40 16.46
C PRO A 212 -18.68 7.62 15.55
N LEU A 213 -19.79 7.96 14.90
CA LEU A 213 -19.90 9.06 13.96
C LEU A 213 -19.44 10.35 14.64
N ALA A 214 -18.41 11.01 14.10
CA ALA A 214 -17.90 12.31 14.59
C ALA A 214 -18.87 13.49 14.35
N SER A 215 -20.15 13.20 14.13
CA SER A 215 -21.22 14.18 13.99
C SER A 215 -22.55 13.55 14.41
N GLY A 216 -22.89 13.64 15.71
CA GLY A 216 -24.26 13.66 16.22
C GLY A 216 -25.19 12.44 16.03
N GLY A 217 -24.79 11.34 15.38
CA GLY A 217 -25.64 10.15 15.21
C GLY A 217 -25.38 9.10 16.28
N GLN A 218 -26.11 9.19 17.39
CA GLN A 218 -26.24 8.08 18.35
C GLN A 218 -26.99 6.94 17.67
N GLY A 219 -26.43 5.73 17.62
CA GLY A 219 -27.21 4.49 17.38
C GLY A 219 -27.18 3.84 16.00
N TYR A 220 -26.62 4.41 14.93
CA TYR A 220 -26.62 3.75 13.60
C TYR A 220 -25.26 3.14 13.21
N ALA A 221 -25.26 1.90 12.70
CA ALA A 221 -24.12 1.21 12.11
C ALA A 221 -24.27 1.10 10.59
N HIS A 222 -23.17 1.24 9.87
CA HIS A 222 -23.13 1.05 8.42
C HIS A 222 -23.12 -0.44 8.08
N SER A 223 -24.10 -0.86 7.26
CA SER A 223 -24.18 -2.19 6.66
C SER A 223 -23.77 -2.07 5.18
N PRO A 224 -22.55 -2.48 4.80
CA PRO A 224 -22.10 -2.45 3.41
C PRO A 224 -22.88 -3.41 2.52
N SER A 225 -22.87 -3.16 1.22
CA SER A 225 -23.37 -4.12 0.22
C SER A 225 -22.47 -5.34 0.13
N ARG A 226 -23.01 -6.47 -0.35
CA ARG A 226 -22.20 -7.68 -0.57
C ARG A 226 -21.10 -7.52 -1.60
N ARG A 227 -21.28 -6.59 -2.55
CA ARG A 227 -20.25 -6.21 -3.52
C ARG A 227 -19.04 -5.59 -2.80
N HIS A 228 -19.29 -4.75 -1.80
CA HIS A 228 -18.23 -4.21 -0.94
C HIS A 228 -17.53 -5.34 -0.19
N ASP A 229 -18.29 -6.18 0.52
CA ASP A 229 -17.72 -7.29 1.30
C ASP A 229 -16.90 -8.25 0.43
N ALA A 230 -17.38 -8.58 -0.78
CA ALA A 230 -16.67 -9.46 -1.71
C ALA A 230 -15.30 -8.90 -2.13
N LEU A 231 -15.20 -7.59 -2.38
CA LEU A 231 -13.92 -6.94 -2.70
C LEU A 231 -12.96 -6.98 -1.52
N TYR A 232 -13.45 -6.73 -0.30
CA TYR A 232 -12.65 -6.84 0.93
C TYR A 232 -12.19 -8.28 1.18
N TYR A 233 -13.06 -9.26 0.97
CA TYR A 233 -12.76 -10.69 1.17
C TYR A 233 -11.75 -11.19 0.14
N TYR A 234 -11.87 -10.76 -1.11
CA TYR A 234 -10.91 -11.15 -2.14
C TYR A 234 -9.52 -10.56 -1.85
N PHE A 235 -9.44 -9.27 -1.51
CA PHE A 235 -8.19 -8.65 -1.07
C PHE A 235 -7.59 -9.35 0.15
N SER A 236 -8.39 -9.58 1.19
CA SER A 236 -7.90 -10.19 2.43
C SER A 236 -7.36 -11.60 2.19
N ARG A 237 -8.02 -12.42 1.36
CA ARG A 237 -7.55 -13.78 1.00
C ARG A 237 -6.22 -13.75 0.26
N LEU A 238 -6.01 -12.80 -0.64
CA LEU A 238 -4.74 -12.65 -1.36
C LEU A 238 -3.57 -12.33 -0.41
N VAL A 239 -3.77 -11.40 0.53
CA VAL A 239 -2.69 -10.92 1.40
C VAL A 239 -2.54 -11.69 2.71
N THR A 240 -3.51 -12.53 3.08
CA THR A 240 -3.53 -13.31 4.34
C THR A 240 -2.20 -13.99 4.67
N PRO A 241 -1.50 -14.64 3.72
CA PRO A 241 -0.25 -15.35 4.05
C PRO A 241 0.86 -14.45 4.57
N ILE A 242 0.84 -13.15 4.24
CA ILE A 242 1.91 -12.19 4.55
C ILE A 242 1.46 -11.03 5.45
N TRP A 243 0.16 -10.75 5.55
CA TRP A 243 -0.37 -9.50 6.11
C TRP A 243 0.19 -9.15 7.50
N ASN A 244 0.22 -10.13 8.39
CA ASN A 244 0.69 -9.97 9.77
C ASN A 244 2.10 -10.54 9.99
N HIS A 245 2.88 -10.70 8.93
CA HIS A 245 4.23 -11.27 8.97
C HIS A 245 5.26 -10.26 8.47
N ALA A 246 6.47 -10.34 9.03
CA ALA A 246 7.58 -9.53 8.56
C ALA A 246 8.05 -10.01 7.17
N ILE A 247 8.18 -9.06 6.25
CA ILE A 247 8.66 -9.29 4.87
C ILE A 247 10.17 -9.53 4.81
N CYS A 248 10.93 -9.09 5.81
CA CYS A 248 12.37 -9.29 5.89
C CYS A 248 12.80 -9.74 7.30
N ARG A 249 13.99 -10.31 7.38
CA ARG A 249 14.67 -10.72 8.62
C ARG A 249 16.12 -10.26 8.56
N VAL A 250 16.73 -10.04 9.72
CA VAL A 250 18.16 -9.77 9.81
C VAL A 250 18.90 -11.11 9.99
N THR A 251 19.77 -11.44 9.04
CA THR A 251 20.63 -12.63 9.09
C THR A 251 22.08 -12.18 8.97
N ASN A 252 22.94 -12.48 9.93
CA ASN A 252 24.36 -12.08 9.94
C ASN A 252 24.59 -10.57 9.71
N GLY A 253 23.71 -9.72 10.26
CA GLY A 253 23.83 -8.26 10.15
C GLY A 253 23.38 -7.66 8.81
N VAL A 254 22.78 -8.46 7.91
CA VAL A 254 22.19 -7.99 6.63
C VAL A 254 20.72 -8.37 6.52
N LEU A 255 19.96 -7.65 5.70
CA LEU A 255 18.55 -7.97 5.44
C LEU A 255 18.42 -9.10 4.43
N THR A 256 17.52 -10.02 4.71
CA THR A 256 17.08 -11.08 3.81
C THR A 256 15.57 -11.09 3.75
N THR A 257 14.98 -11.16 2.56
CA THR A 257 13.52 -11.26 2.42
C THR A 257 13.03 -12.63 2.85
N SER A 258 11.85 -12.66 3.48
CA SER A 258 11.15 -13.90 3.84
C SER A 258 10.43 -14.53 2.63
N LEU A 259 10.21 -13.75 1.58
CA LEU A 259 9.55 -14.11 0.34
C LEU A 259 10.55 -14.04 -0.81
N SER A 260 10.40 -14.90 -1.81
CA SER A 260 11.16 -14.80 -3.07
C SER A 260 10.67 -13.62 -3.93
N SER A 261 11.50 -13.14 -4.85
CA SER A 261 11.08 -12.13 -5.82
C SER A 261 9.92 -12.60 -6.71
N GLU A 262 9.88 -13.88 -7.09
CA GLU A 262 8.77 -14.46 -7.87
C GLU A 262 7.44 -14.37 -7.11
N GLU A 263 7.42 -14.71 -5.83
CA GLU A 263 6.21 -14.63 -4.98
C GLU A 263 5.74 -13.18 -4.79
N MET A 264 6.68 -12.26 -4.56
CA MET A 264 6.37 -10.83 -4.40
C MET A 264 5.84 -10.22 -5.70
N ASP A 265 6.45 -10.53 -6.84
CA ASP A 265 6.04 -10.06 -8.15
C ASP A 265 4.68 -10.63 -8.54
N TRP A 266 4.45 -11.92 -8.28
CA TRP A 266 3.15 -12.57 -8.50
C TRP A 266 2.04 -11.90 -7.69
N LEU A 267 2.22 -11.76 -6.37
CA LEU A 267 1.19 -11.18 -5.51
C LEU A 267 0.95 -9.70 -5.87
N SER A 268 2.02 -8.96 -6.16
CA SER A 268 1.92 -7.58 -6.62
C SER A 268 1.13 -7.47 -7.93
N ASN A 269 1.32 -8.39 -8.88
CA ASN A 269 0.54 -8.45 -10.11
C ASN A 269 -0.93 -8.77 -9.86
N GLU A 270 -1.25 -9.77 -9.03
CA GLU A 270 -2.64 -10.11 -8.69
C GLU A 270 -3.39 -8.95 -8.01
N LEU A 271 -2.72 -8.21 -7.12
CA LEU A 271 -3.27 -7.00 -6.52
C LEU A 271 -3.53 -5.90 -7.57
N ARG A 272 -2.61 -5.69 -8.51
CA ARG A 272 -2.82 -4.73 -9.62
C ARG A 272 -4.00 -5.14 -10.50
N LYS A 273 -4.16 -6.43 -10.81
CA LYS A 273 -5.31 -6.95 -11.57
C LYS A 273 -6.64 -6.68 -10.85
N LEU A 274 -6.70 -6.91 -9.54
CA LEU A 274 -7.88 -6.56 -8.73
C LEU A 274 -8.21 -5.06 -8.86
N GLY A 275 -7.19 -4.21 -8.73
CA GLY A 275 -7.31 -2.78 -8.92
C GLY A 275 -7.87 -2.37 -10.29
N GLN A 276 -7.34 -2.97 -11.36
CA GLN A 276 -7.80 -2.75 -12.74
C GLN A 276 -9.24 -3.23 -12.94
N VAL A 277 -9.60 -4.38 -12.38
CA VAL A 277 -10.97 -4.93 -12.43
C VAL A 277 -11.96 -3.99 -11.74
N MET A 278 -11.60 -3.41 -10.59
CA MET A 278 -12.46 -2.44 -9.89
C MET A 278 -12.81 -1.24 -10.76
N GLU A 279 -11.87 -0.76 -11.57
CA GLU A 279 -12.07 0.37 -12.49
C GLU A 279 -12.78 -0.04 -13.77
N LYS A 280 -12.27 -1.08 -14.45
CA LYS A 280 -12.78 -1.56 -15.75
C LYS A 280 -14.27 -1.88 -15.68
N TYR A 281 -14.69 -2.56 -14.61
CA TYR A 281 -16.07 -2.97 -14.43
C TYR A 281 -16.90 -2.00 -13.58
N ASN A 282 -16.42 -0.78 -13.28
CA ASN A 282 -17.14 0.22 -12.48
C ASN A 282 -17.61 -0.31 -11.11
N LEU A 283 -16.77 -1.12 -10.44
CA LEU A 283 -17.01 -1.60 -9.08
C LEU A 283 -16.66 -0.52 -8.03
N LEU A 284 -16.53 0.73 -8.44
CA LEU A 284 -16.46 1.88 -7.53
C LEU A 284 -17.76 2.68 -7.71
N PRO A 285 -18.58 2.82 -6.64
CA PRO A 285 -19.80 3.61 -6.73
C PRO A 285 -19.53 5.02 -7.23
N LYS A 286 -20.33 5.46 -8.19
CA LYS A 286 -20.38 6.87 -8.57
C LYS A 286 -20.99 7.67 -7.41
N PRO A 287 -20.58 8.94 -7.24
CA PRO A 287 -21.20 9.79 -6.21
C PRO A 287 -22.71 9.88 -6.48
N ASP A 288 -23.50 9.59 -5.45
CA ASP A 288 -24.95 9.78 -5.51
C ASP A 288 -25.26 11.27 -5.35
N VAL A 289 -25.82 11.87 -6.40
CA VAL A 289 -26.21 13.29 -6.46
C VAL A 289 -27.73 13.43 -6.38
N THR A 290 -28.46 12.35 -6.09
CA THR A 290 -29.92 12.41 -5.99
C THR A 290 -30.34 13.25 -4.77
N TRP A 291 -31.09 14.32 -5.05
CA TRP A 291 -31.64 15.18 -4.00
C TRP A 291 -32.91 14.55 -3.44
N ASN A 292 -32.85 14.03 -2.21
CA ASN A 292 -34.01 13.51 -1.50
C ASN A 292 -34.17 14.21 -0.15
N ASN A 293 -35.30 14.90 0.04
CA ASN A 293 -35.60 15.64 1.26
C ASN A 293 -36.10 14.75 2.41
N SER A 294 -36.44 13.48 2.15
CA SER A 294 -36.87 12.54 3.20
C SER A 294 -35.70 12.13 4.11
N THR A 295 -36.00 11.83 5.37
CA THR A 295 -35.02 11.30 6.33
C THR A 295 -34.38 10.00 5.83
N VAL A 296 -35.20 9.08 5.31
CA VAL A 296 -34.75 7.82 4.69
C VAL A 296 -33.85 8.08 3.48
N GLY A 297 -34.20 9.03 2.63
CA GLY A 297 -33.38 9.43 1.49
C GLY A 297 -32.00 9.94 1.90
N LYS A 298 -31.94 10.80 2.92
CA LYS A 298 -30.66 11.30 3.47
C LYS A 298 -29.80 10.18 4.06
N MET A 299 -30.41 9.23 4.77
CA MET A 299 -29.71 8.06 5.31
C MET A 299 -29.15 7.16 4.21
N ASN A 300 -29.89 6.92 3.12
CA ASN A 300 -29.43 6.11 1.98
C ASN A 300 -28.27 6.76 1.23
N VAL A 301 -28.33 8.08 1.01
CA VAL A 301 -27.23 8.85 0.41
C VAL A 301 -25.99 8.80 1.31
N GLN A 302 -26.17 8.89 2.63
CA GLN A 302 -25.09 8.76 3.60
C GLN A 302 -24.46 7.35 3.58
N ALA A 303 -25.28 6.28 3.58
CA ALA A 303 -24.80 4.90 3.49
C ALA A 303 -24.01 4.65 2.20
N SER A 304 -24.51 5.16 1.08
CA SER A 304 -23.84 5.08 -0.23
C SER A 304 -22.53 5.86 -0.27
N SER A 305 -22.50 7.04 0.35
CA SER A 305 -21.28 7.84 0.50
C SER A 305 -20.22 7.14 1.35
N MET A 306 -20.61 6.52 2.46
CA MET A 306 -19.72 5.73 3.32
C MET A 306 -19.14 4.52 2.59
N GLU A 307 -19.98 3.76 1.88
CA GLU A 307 -19.52 2.64 1.06
C GLU A 307 -18.52 3.09 -0.01
N ARG A 308 -18.82 4.18 -0.72
CA ARG A 308 -17.92 4.76 -1.72
C ARG A 308 -16.58 5.14 -1.12
N GLN A 309 -16.58 5.82 0.02
CA GLN A 309 -15.34 6.21 0.71
C GLN A 309 -14.52 5.00 1.14
N SER A 310 -15.19 3.94 1.64
CA SER A 310 -14.56 2.69 2.03
C SER A 310 -13.91 1.97 0.85
N LEU A 311 -14.56 1.94 -0.32
CA LEU A 311 -13.99 1.31 -1.52
C LEU A 311 -12.86 2.11 -2.16
N ILE A 312 -12.90 3.44 -2.10
CA ILE A 312 -11.77 4.29 -2.49
C ILE A 312 -10.57 4.02 -1.57
N ALA A 313 -10.80 3.86 -0.26
CA ALA A 313 -9.74 3.49 0.67
C ALA A 313 -9.16 2.10 0.36
N LEU A 314 -10.02 1.11 0.06
CA LEU A 314 -9.58 -0.21 -0.38
C LEU A 314 -8.74 -0.14 -1.67
N ARG A 315 -9.15 0.65 -2.67
CA ARG A 315 -8.38 0.84 -3.91
C ARG A 315 -6.97 1.36 -3.64
N LYS A 316 -6.85 2.37 -2.78
CA LYS A 316 -5.56 2.91 -2.34
C LYS A 316 -4.72 1.88 -1.58
N LEU A 317 -5.37 1.06 -0.74
CA LEU A 317 -4.71 0.00 0.01
C LEU A 317 -4.14 -1.08 -0.92
N ILE A 318 -4.90 -1.47 -1.95
CA ILE A 318 -4.47 -2.41 -2.99
C ILE A 318 -3.24 -1.88 -3.73
N GLU A 319 -3.27 -0.61 -4.16
CA GLU A 319 -2.15 0.04 -4.84
C GLU A 319 -0.91 0.08 -3.94
N SER A 320 -1.05 0.59 -2.71
CA SER A 320 0.05 0.68 -1.76
C SER A 320 0.65 -0.69 -1.44
N SER A 321 -0.19 -1.73 -1.28
CA SER A 321 0.27 -3.10 -1.05
C SER A 321 1.09 -3.63 -2.24
N ALA A 322 0.63 -3.39 -3.47
CA ALA A 322 1.33 -3.81 -4.68
C ALA A 322 2.68 -3.06 -4.85
N GLU A 323 2.72 -1.76 -4.58
CA GLU A 323 3.94 -0.95 -4.66
C GLU A 323 4.98 -1.37 -3.63
N VAL A 324 4.58 -1.61 -2.37
CA VAL A 324 5.50 -2.08 -1.34
C VAL A 324 6.09 -3.44 -1.73
N LEU A 325 5.28 -4.38 -2.22
CA LEU A 325 5.80 -5.67 -2.70
C LEU A 325 6.80 -5.49 -3.85
N SER A 326 6.52 -4.62 -4.81
CA SER A 326 7.43 -4.35 -5.92
C SER A 326 8.72 -3.64 -5.51
N LEU A 327 8.66 -2.76 -4.49
CA LEU A 327 9.85 -2.14 -3.91
C LEU A 327 10.76 -3.20 -3.31
N TRP A 328 10.22 -4.08 -2.47
CA TRP A 328 11.01 -5.15 -1.84
C TRP A 328 11.51 -6.19 -2.84
N SER A 329 10.72 -6.54 -3.86
CA SER A 329 11.17 -7.39 -4.96
C SER A 329 12.33 -6.76 -5.74
N SER A 330 12.22 -5.45 -6.04
CA SER A 330 13.29 -4.69 -6.70
C SER A 330 14.56 -4.67 -5.85
N ALA A 331 14.43 -4.37 -4.55
CA ALA A 331 15.56 -4.38 -3.62
C ALA A 331 16.25 -5.75 -3.56
N ASN A 332 15.47 -6.84 -3.54
CA ASN A 332 16.02 -8.19 -3.57
C ASN A 332 16.74 -8.50 -4.90
N SER A 333 16.20 -8.05 -6.04
CA SER A 333 16.82 -8.24 -7.35
C SER A 333 18.12 -7.47 -7.56
N PHE A 334 18.29 -6.34 -6.86
CA PHE A 334 19.49 -5.48 -6.91
C PHE A 334 20.51 -5.80 -5.79
N ASP A 335 20.46 -7.00 -5.22
CA ASP A 335 21.29 -7.44 -4.08
C ASP A 335 20.98 -6.68 -2.77
N LEU A 336 19.85 -7.04 -2.16
CA LEU A 336 19.44 -6.50 -0.85
C LEU A 336 20.52 -6.67 0.23
N ARG A 337 21.37 -7.72 0.15
CA ARG A 337 22.41 -7.94 1.15
C ARG A 337 23.46 -6.83 1.06
N ALA A 338 23.95 -6.54 -0.14
CA ALA A 338 24.89 -5.45 -0.38
C ALA A 338 24.30 -4.08 -0.02
N ILE A 339 23.04 -3.83 -0.40
CA ILE A 339 22.32 -2.59 -0.05
C ILE A 339 22.22 -2.43 1.47
N SER A 340 21.79 -3.49 2.19
CA SER A 340 21.60 -3.45 3.63
C SER A 340 22.89 -3.32 4.44
N ALA A 341 24.03 -3.78 3.91
CA ALA A 341 25.33 -3.56 4.54
C ALA A 341 25.74 -2.07 4.62
N SER A 342 25.14 -1.22 3.76
CA SER A 342 25.37 0.24 3.75
C SER A 342 24.35 1.04 4.57
N MET A 343 23.32 0.37 5.11
CA MET A 343 22.30 0.98 5.97
C MET A 343 22.83 1.25 7.37
N ASP A 344 22.16 2.18 8.07
CA ASP A 344 22.36 2.35 9.50
C ASP A 344 21.98 1.05 10.24
N PRO A 345 22.88 0.46 11.06
CA PRO A 345 22.58 -0.73 11.84
C PRO A 345 21.32 -0.61 12.73
N ALA A 346 20.94 0.59 13.15
CA ALA A 346 19.72 0.83 13.93
C ALA A 346 18.43 0.66 13.10
N MET A 347 18.51 0.83 11.78
CA MET A 347 17.37 0.70 10.86
C MET A 347 17.01 -0.76 10.58
N LEU A 348 18.01 -1.65 10.53
CA LEU A 348 17.84 -3.08 10.23
C LEU A 348 16.81 -3.78 11.13
N PRO A 349 16.91 -3.72 12.48
CA PRO A 349 15.89 -4.34 13.34
C PRO A 349 14.53 -3.66 13.23
N THR A 350 14.51 -2.36 12.94
CA THR A 350 13.27 -1.60 12.74
C THR A 350 12.50 -2.08 11.51
N LEU A 351 13.21 -2.38 10.40
CA LEU A 351 12.60 -2.95 9.19
C LEU A 351 12.18 -4.42 9.41
N ALA A 352 13.03 -5.24 10.02
CA ALA A 352 12.76 -6.66 10.23
C ALA A 352 11.66 -6.94 11.25
N GLY A 353 11.44 -6.05 12.22
CA GLY A 353 10.39 -6.20 13.23
C GLY A 353 8.99 -5.77 12.78
N ARG A 354 8.84 -5.20 11.56
CA ARG A 354 7.56 -4.65 11.10
C ARG A 354 6.82 -5.64 10.21
N PRO A 355 5.56 -5.99 10.53
CA PRO A 355 4.74 -6.80 9.65
C PRO A 355 4.37 -6.01 8.39
N PHE A 356 4.03 -6.74 7.32
CA PHE A 356 3.68 -6.18 6.02
C PHE A 356 2.58 -5.12 6.11
N CYS A 357 1.52 -5.36 6.88
CA CYS A 357 0.42 -4.41 7.05
C CYS A 357 0.87 -3.03 7.56
N HIS A 358 1.86 -2.97 8.46
CA HIS A 358 2.39 -1.70 8.96
C HIS A 358 3.30 -1.01 7.95
N LEU A 359 4.02 -1.76 7.11
CA LEU A 359 4.82 -1.19 6.02
C LEU A 359 3.93 -0.54 4.95
N VAL A 360 2.76 -1.10 4.71
CA VAL A 360 1.75 -0.58 3.77
C VAL A 360 1.02 0.63 4.36
N CYS A 361 0.41 0.50 5.55
CA CYS A 361 -0.48 1.52 6.09
C CYS A 361 0.27 2.75 6.63
N ASP A 362 1.34 2.56 7.41
CA ASP A 362 2.00 3.63 8.16
C ASP A 362 3.53 3.69 7.95
N GLY A 363 4.05 2.89 7.01
CA GLY A 363 5.47 2.65 6.80
C GLY A 363 6.14 3.55 5.76
N GLN A 364 5.52 4.66 5.36
CA GLN A 364 6.02 5.51 4.26
C GLN A 364 7.47 5.99 4.50
N HIS A 365 7.82 6.33 5.74
CA HIS A 365 9.18 6.74 6.09
C HIS A 365 10.20 5.62 5.89
N LEU A 366 9.87 4.39 6.31
CA LEU A 366 10.71 3.20 6.16
C LEU A 366 10.90 2.81 4.69
N ASN A 367 9.82 2.84 3.90
CA ASN A 367 9.91 2.60 2.46
C ASN A 367 10.79 3.67 1.79
N GLY A 368 10.68 4.93 2.21
CA GLY A 368 11.53 6.02 1.76
C GLY A 368 13.00 5.85 2.15
N ASP A 369 13.30 5.33 3.34
CA ASP A 369 14.66 5.01 3.79
C ASP A 369 15.29 3.88 2.98
N LEU A 370 14.51 2.83 2.68
CA LEU A 370 14.95 1.76 1.79
C LEU A 370 15.30 2.31 0.40
N ILE A 371 14.40 3.11 -0.19
CA ILE A 371 14.65 3.76 -1.50
C ILE A 371 15.91 4.63 -1.47
N ARG A 372 16.09 5.47 -0.44
CA ARG A 372 17.28 6.30 -0.28
C ARG A 372 18.57 5.48 -0.22
N THR A 373 18.54 4.35 0.49
CA THR A 373 19.70 3.46 0.59
C THR A 373 19.98 2.78 -0.75
N MET A 374 18.95 2.32 -1.46
CA MET A 374 19.10 1.76 -2.80
C MET A 374 19.72 2.78 -3.77
N ILE A 375 19.24 4.02 -3.77
CA ILE A 375 19.81 5.09 -4.60
C ILE A 375 21.28 5.35 -4.22
N LYS A 376 21.58 5.43 -2.92
CA LYS A 376 22.96 5.64 -2.45
C LYS A 376 23.89 4.51 -2.88
N TYR A 377 23.41 3.27 -2.92
CA TYR A 377 24.17 2.10 -3.35
C TYR A 377 24.59 2.18 -4.83
N PHE A 378 23.70 2.65 -5.71
CA PHE A 378 23.99 2.82 -7.14
C PHE A 378 24.64 4.16 -7.49
N LEU A 379 24.71 5.11 -6.56
CA LEU A 379 25.21 6.46 -6.84
C LEU A 379 26.68 6.43 -7.32
N GLY A 380 26.92 6.91 -8.54
CA GLY A 380 28.22 6.81 -9.24
C GLY A 380 28.28 5.72 -10.31
N ASP A 381 27.27 4.84 -10.38
CA ASP A 381 26.97 3.97 -11.52
C ASP A 381 25.75 4.52 -12.28
N GLU A 382 26.02 5.31 -13.33
CA GLU A 382 24.97 6.00 -14.09
C GLU A 382 23.96 5.01 -14.70
N ALA A 383 24.42 3.82 -15.11
CA ALA A 383 23.54 2.79 -15.69
C ALA A 383 22.62 2.21 -14.60
N GLY A 384 23.18 1.81 -13.47
CA GLY A 384 22.42 1.28 -12.33
C GLY A 384 21.43 2.29 -11.74
N THR A 385 21.84 3.55 -11.55
CA THR A 385 20.96 4.63 -11.07
C THR A 385 19.78 4.86 -12.01
N LYS A 386 20.02 4.84 -13.33
CA LYS A 386 18.95 4.99 -14.33
C LYS A 386 17.99 3.80 -14.33
N GLU A 387 18.51 2.58 -14.32
CA GLU A 387 17.71 1.35 -14.27
C GLU A 387 16.82 1.32 -13.01
N LEU A 388 17.40 1.61 -11.84
CA LEU A 388 16.66 1.70 -10.59
C LEU A 388 15.54 2.75 -10.68
N SER A 389 15.85 3.95 -11.15
CA SER A 389 14.89 5.05 -11.25
C SER A 389 13.73 4.74 -12.22
N GLU A 390 14.02 4.11 -13.36
CA GLU A 390 13.00 3.65 -14.31
C GLU A 390 12.11 2.56 -13.70
N ARG A 391 12.70 1.58 -13.01
CA ARG A 391 11.97 0.50 -12.35
C ARG A 391 11.05 1.00 -11.24
N LEU A 392 11.56 1.88 -10.36
CA LEU A 392 10.76 2.47 -9.28
C LEU A 392 9.62 3.34 -9.81
N ARG A 393 9.84 4.14 -10.86
CA ARG A 393 8.76 4.94 -11.48
C ARG A 393 7.67 4.08 -12.12
N ALA A 394 8.05 2.94 -12.71
CA ALA A 394 7.10 2.04 -13.35
C ALA A 394 6.27 1.24 -12.34
N LEU A 395 6.91 0.76 -11.27
CA LEU A 395 6.27 -0.18 -10.33
C LEU A 395 5.73 0.47 -9.05
N CYS A 396 6.32 1.60 -8.63
CA CYS A 396 6.07 2.24 -7.34
C CYS A 396 5.87 3.78 -7.45
N PRO A 397 4.94 4.27 -8.30
CA PRO A 397 4.82 5.70 -8.59
C PRO A 397 4.37 6.56 -7.39
N ASN A 398 3.65 6.00 -6.41
CA ASN A 398 3.26 6.73 -5.20
C ASN A 398 4.41 6.80 -4.18
N LEU A 399 5.30 5.79 -4.16
CA LEU A 399 6.50 5.80 -3.31
C LEU A 399 7.67 6.59 -3.92
N TYR A 400 7.80 6.59 -5.26
CA TYR A 400 8.88 7.25 -5.98
C TYR A 400 8.34 8.01 -7.20
N SER A 401 8.23 9.33 -7.04
CA SER A 401 7.64 10.23 -8.03
C SER A 401 8.62 10.66 -9.12
N LYS A 402 8.11 11.30 -10.17
CA LYS A 402 8.94 11.94 -11.21
C LYS A 402 9.91 12.98 -10.62
N ASP A 403 9.49 13.69 -9.58
CA ASP A 403 10.34 14.66 -8.89
C ASP A 403 11.48 13.98 -8.13
N ASP A 404 11.22 12.83 -7.51
CA ASP A 404 12.25 12.05 -6.81
C ASP A 404 13.30 11.52 -7.81
N ALA A 405 12.88 11.13 -9.02
CA ALA A 405 13.76 10.78 -10.13
C ALA A 405 14.63 11.95 -10.61
N CYS A 406 14.04 13.14 -10.71
CA CYS A 406 14.78 14.35 -11.07
C CYS A 406 15.88 14.66 -10.04
N VAL A 407 15.54 14.59 -8.74
CA VAL A 407 16.50 14.78 -7.64
C VAL A 407 17.58 13.69 -7.64
N THR A 408 17.23 12.44 -7.93
CA THR A 408 18.19 11.33 -8.03
C THR A 408 19.20 11.57 -9.14
N ASN A 409 18.73 11.96 -10.33
CA ASN A 409 19.58 12.32 -11.46
C ASN A 409 20.50 13.51 -11.12
N ALA A 410 19.95 14.54 -10.47
CA ALA A 410 20.73 15.69 -10.02
C ALA A 410 21.87 15.29 -9.06
N MET A 411 21.59 14.38 -8.11
CA MET A 411 22.60 13.83 -7.20
C MET A 411 23.68 13.02 -7.96
N GLU A 412 23.30 12.26 -8.98
CA GLU A 412 24.25 11.54 -9.85
C GLU A 412 25.17 12.53 -10.58
N GLN A 413 24.63 13.63 -11.14
CA GLN A 413 25.46 14.66 -11.77
C GLN A 413 26.44 15.32 -10.78
N LEU A 414 26.03 15.57 -9.54
CA LEU A 414 26.95 16.05 -8.49
C LEU A 414 28.03 15.02 -8.15
N LYS A 415 27.68 13.74 -8.10
CA LYS A 415 28.65 12.67 -7.83
C LYS A 415 29.68 12.59 -8.96
N LEU A 416 29.26 12.64 -10.22
CA LEU A 416 30.15 12.71 -11.37
C LEU A 416 31.05 13.96 -11.33
N ALA A 417 30.51 15.11 -10.92
CA ALA A 417 31.28 16.35 -10.76
C ALA A 417 32.41 16.21 -9.71
N SER A 418 32.17 15.47 -8.63
CA SER A 418 33.18 15.23 -7.57
C SER A 418 34.39 14.43 -8.04
N VAL A 419 34.21 13.57 -9.04
CA VAL A 419 35.29 12.73 -9.61
C VAL A 419 35.90 13.36 -10.87
N ALA A 420 35.28 14.41 -11.43
CA ALA A 420 35.75 15.05 -12.65
C ALA A 420 37.08 15.82 -12.43
N ASN A 421 38.06 15.54 -13.29
CA ASN A 421 39.40 16.16 -13.24
C ASN A 421 39.45 17.58 -13.82
N SER A 422 38.56 17.92 -14.77
CA SER A 422 38.54 19.22 -15.45
C SER A 422 37.59 20.21 -14.77
N GLY A 423 38.07 21.40 -14.44
CA GLY A 423 37.27 22.46 -13.84
C GLY A 423 36.14 23.00 -14.74
N ALA A 424 36.24 22.86 -16.07
CA ALA A 424 35.16 23.22 -16.99
C ALA A 424 34.06 22.14 -17.02
N ALA A 425 34.45 20.87 -17.11
CA ALA A 425 33.51 19.75 -17.06
C ALA A 425 32.79 19.67 -15.71
N ARG A 426 33.52 19.89 -14.61
CA ARG A 426 32.96 19.96 -13.26
C ARG A 426 31.89 21.03 -13.14
N ARG A 427 32.17 22.26 -13.61
CA ARG A 427 31.18 23.36 -13.62
C ARG A 427 29.93 23.00 -14.41
N SER A 428 30.09 22.48 -15.63
CA SER A 428 28.96 22.06 -16.46
C SER A 428 28.08 20.99 -15.80
N LEU A 429 28.67 20.03 -15.08
CA LEU A 429 27.92 19.00 -14.34
C LEU A 429 27.17 19.59 -13.14
N VAL A 430 27.79 20.52 -12.41
CA VAL A 430 27.16 21.23 -11.29
C VAL A 430 25.99 22.10 -11.79
N ASP A 431 26.18 22.85 -12.88
CA ASP A 431 25.13 23.69 -13.48
C ASP A 431 23.89 22.84 -13.82
N LYS A 432 24.12 21.71 -14.51
CA LYS A 432 23.06 20.76 -14.88
C LYS A 432 22.38 20.14 -13.65
N ALA A 433 23.14 19.78 -12.63
CA ALA A 433 22.58 19.28 -11.37
C ALA A 433 21.66 20.33 -10.71
N CYS A 434 22.11 21.58 -10.64
CA CYS A 434 21.35 22.68 -10.05
C CYS A 434 20.10 23.02 -10.88
N GLU A 435 20.13 22.94 -12.21
CA GLU A 435 18.93 23.06 -13.05
C GLU A 435 17.88 21.99 -12.70
N LEU A 436 18.30 20.73 -12.55
CA LEU A 436 17.41 19.64 -12.14
C LEU A 436 16.85 19.85 -10.74
N PHE A 437 17.67 20.27 -9.77
CA PHE A 437 17.20 20.60 -8.42
C PHE A 437 16.18 21.74 -8.42
N ARG A 438 16.34 22.75 -9.30
CA ARG A 438 15.37 23.85 -9.42
C ARG A 438 14.00 23.37 -9.90
N GLN A 439 13.96 22.39 -10.83
CA GLN A 439 12.71 21.83 -11.35
C GLN A 439 11.93 21.07 -10.28
N SER A 440 12.61 20.28 -9.46
CA SER A 440 12.00 19.42 -8.44
C SER A 440 12.39 19.83 -7.03
N ILE A 441 12.53 21.15 -6.79
CA ILE A 441 12.96 21.72 -5.52
C ILE A 441 12.11 21.18 -4.36
N GLY A 442 10.85 20.81 -4.65
CA GLY A 442 9.85 20.21 -3.76
C GLY A 442 10.45 19.17 -2.83
N LYS A 443 11.15 18.22 -3.46
CA LYS A 443 11.66 16.98 -2.89
C LYS A 443 13.12 17.06 -2.43
N VAL A 444 13.79 18.20 -2.68
CA VAL A 444 15.21 18.37 -2.36
C VAL A 444 15.42 18.42 -0.85
N SER A 445 16.31 17.55 -0.36
CA SER A 445 16.86 17.62 1.00
C SER A 445 18.04 18.58 1.03
N LEU A 446 17.78 19.82 1.48
CA LEU A 446 18.80 20.87 1.53
C LEU A 446 20.08 20.45 2.29
N PRO A 447 20.03 19.80 3.47
CA PRO A 447 21.26 19.47 4.21
C PRO A 447 22.23 18.58 3.43
N VAL A 448 21.71 17.63 2.65
CA VAL A 448 22.53 16.71 1.85
C VAL A 448 23.09 17.38 0.60
N VAL A 449 22.23 18.14 -0.10
CA VAL A 449 22.62 18.84 -1.34
C VAL A 449 23.59 19.98 -1.04
N CYS A 450 23.36 20.76 0.02
CA CYS A 450 24.25 21.86 0.41
C CYS A 450 25.64 21.36 0.78
N ARG A 451 25.74 20.25 1.54
CA ARG A 451 27.03 19.63 1.85
C ARG A 451 27.78 19.22 0.58
N SER A 452 27.09 18.58 -0.35
CA SER A 452 27.68 18.15 -1.63
C SER A 452 28.13 19.34 -2.50
N LEU A 453 27.37 20.44 -2.50
CA LEU A 453 27.74 21.67 -3.22
C LEU A 453 28.91 22.41 -2.55
N ALA A 454 28.96 22.42 -1.21
CA ALA A 454 30.06 22.99 -0.46
C ALA A 454 31.38 22.26 -0.73
N GLU A 455 31.37 20.92 -0.78
CA GLU A 455 32.52 20.09 -1.18
C GLU A 455 33.03 20.40 -2.60
N LEU A 456 32.14 20.90 -3.47
CA LEU A 456 32.45 21.31 -4.84
C LEU A 456 32.74 22.81 -4.99
N ASN A 457 32.81 23.57 -3.89
CA ASN A 457 32.96 25.03 -3.83
C ASN A 457 31.87 25.82 -4.62
N ALA A 458 30.67 25.24 -4.76
CA ALA A 458 29.55 25.82 -5.52
C ALA A 458 28.60 26.64 -4.62
N PHE A 459 29.14 27.62 -3.88
CA PHE A 459 28.40 28.37 -2.86
C PHE A 459 27.26 29.25 -3.42
N GLU A 460 27.41 29.77 -4.64
CA GLU A 460 26.37 30.57 -5.30
C GLU A 460 25.10 29.74 -5.53
N HIS A 461 25.25 28.54 -6.11
CA HIS A 461 24.12 27.64 -6.33
C HIS A 461 23.51 27.11 -5.04
N LEU A 462 24.33 26.92 -3.99
CA LEU A 462 23.85 26.55 -2.67
C LEU A 462 22.89 27.61 -2.12
N ALA A 463 23.31 28.88 -2.12
CA ALA A 463 22.48 30.00 -1.66
C ALA A 463 21.20 30.12 -2.49
N ASP A 464 21.31 30.06 -3.83
CA ASP A 464 20.17 30.10 -4.75
C ASP A 464 19.14 29.02 -4.44
N LEU A 465 19.57 27.77 -4.25
CA LEU A 465 18.67 26.64 -4.00
C LEU A 465 17.97 26.77 -2.64
N CYS A 466 18.68 27.19 -1.60
CA CYS A 466 18.11 27.46 -0.28
C CYS A 466 17.06 28.57 -0.34
N LEU A 467 17.34 29.67 -1.05
CA LEU A 467 16.39 30.77 -1.23
C LEU A 467 15.17 30.37 -2.07
N LEU A 468 15.40 29.59 -3.12
CA LEU A 468 14.32 29.05 -3.95
C LEU A 468 13.42 28.11 -3.15
N LYS A 469 14.01 27.24 -2.31
CA LYS A 469 13.28 26.34 -1.40
C LYS A 469 12.43 27.13 -0.40
N ALA A 470 13.02 28.16 0.24
CA ALA A 470 12.33 29.04 1.17
C ALA A 470 11.15 29.78 0.52
N LYS A 471 11.33 30.29 -0.70
CA LYS A 471 10.27 30.94 -1.49
C LYS A 471 9.16 29.96 -1.87
N ARG A 472 9.51 28.73 -2.23
CA ARG A 472 8.54 27.71 -2.63
C ARG A 472 7.75 27.15 -1.45
N ASP A 473 8.38 26.98 -0.28
CA ASP A 473 7.68 26.52 0.92
C ASP A 473 6.74 27.59 1.49
N ASP A 474 7.06 28.88 1.32
CA ASP A 474 6.19 29.98 1.73
C ASP A 474 5.84 30.91 0.55
N PRO A 475 4.94 30.47 -0.36
CA PRO A 475 4.56 31.22 -1.54
C PRO A 475 3.72 32.46 -1.22
N LYS A 476 2.97 32.42 -0.12
CA LYS A 476 2.14 33.54 0.38
C LYS A 476 2.95 34.54 1.21
N GLN A 477 4.22 34.27 1.45
CA GLN A 477 5.10 35.09 2.30
C GLN A 477 4.55 35.32 3.72
N LEU A 478 3.89 34.30 4.28
CA LEU A 478 3.29 34.35 5.62
C LEU A 478 4.33 34.66 6.69
N ALA A 479 5.57 34.18 6.52
CA ALA A 479 6.66 34.49 7.44
C ALA A 479 7.02 35.99 7.44
N LEU A 480 6.99 36.64 6.28
CA LEU A 480 7.26 38.08 6.17
C LEU A 480 6.12 38.92 6.78
N ILE A 481 4.87 38.47 6.60
CA ILE A 481 3.70 39.13 7.18
C ILE A 481 3.75 39.04 8.71
N ALA A 482 4.06 37.85 9.24
CA ALA A 482 4.23 37.61 10.67
C ALA A 482 5.39 38.43 11.28
N TYR A 483 6.46 38.66 10.51
CA TYR A 483 7.56 39.54 10.89
C TYR A 483 7.13 41.02 10.95
N ARG A 484 6.44 41.52 9.93
CA ARG A 484 6.09 42.95 9.80
C ARG A 484 4.95 43.41 10.71
N HIS A 485 3.92 42.59 10.88
CA HIS A 485 2.69 42.99 11.56
C HIS A 485 2.55 42.43 12.98
N GLY A 486 3.53 41.65 13.44
CA GLY A 486 3.47 40.97 14.72
C GLY A 486 2.55 39.75 14.70
N ARG A 487 2.65 38.88 15.72
CA ARG A 487 1.85 37.66 15.83
C ARG A 487 0.50 37.95 16.49
N SER A 488 -0.60 37.55 15.84
CA SER A 488 -1.78 37.06 16.57
C SER A 488 -1.42 35.66 17.10
N GLY A 489 -1.46 35.46 18.42
CA GLY A 489 -0.79 34.34 19.12
C GLY A 489 -1.13 32.89 18.72
N GLU A 490 -2.00 32.63 17.74
CA GLU A 490 -2.51 31.28 17.41
C GLU A 490 -2.41 30.88 15.92
N ASP A 491 -1.77 31.67 15.05
CA ASP A 491 -1.66 31.31 13.63
C ASP A 491 -0.63 30.20 13.36
N ARG A 492 -1.06 28.94 13.47
CA ARG A 492 -0.25 27.72 13.19
C ARG A 492 0.37 27.73 11.79
N GLU A 493 -0.32 28.31 10.80
CA GLU A 493 0.18 28.39 9.43
C GLU A 493 1.37 29.36 9.29
N MET A 494 1.33 30.51 9.98
CA MET A 494 2.44 31.47 9.98
C MET A 494 3.67 30.90 10.69
N GLN A 495 3.48 30.24 11.83
CA GLN A 495 4.57 29.58 12.56
C GLN A 495 5.22 28.47 11.71
N ALA A 496 4.42 27.68 10.99
CA ALA A 496 4.93 26.67 10.08
C ALA A 496 5.68 27.28 8.87
N ALA A 497 5.29 28.47 8.41
CA ALA A 497 6.00 29.18 7.34
C ALA A 497 7.35 29.76 7.83
N GLU A 498 7.38 30.40 9.01
CA GLU A 498 8.61 30.89 9.65
C GLU A 498 9.60 29.73 9.83
N LYS A 499 9.15 28.62 10.44
CA LYS A 499 9.99 27.44 10.67
C LYS A 499 10.60 26.87 9.38
N ARG A 500 9.81 26.72 8.31
CA ARG A 500 10.29 26.19 7.03
C ARG A 500 11.31 27.10 6.35
N ARG A 501 11.13 28.43 6.43
CA ARG A 501 12.14 29.39 5.94
C ARG A 501 13.42 29.34 6.77
N ALA A 502 13.29 29.31 8.10
CA ALA A 502 14.43 29.20 9.01
C ALA A 502 15.25 27.93 8.75
N GLU A 503 14.60 26.77 8.52
CA GLU A 503 15.29 25.52 8.14
C GLU A 503 16.09 25.66 6.84
N SER A 504 15.58 26.43 5.87
CA SER A 504 16.27 26.67 4.59
C SER A 504 17.45 27.63 4.76
N TYR A 505 17.29 28.69 5.54
CA TYR A 505 18.36 29.66 5.83
C TYR A 505 19.46 29.07 6.70
N LYS A 506 19.09 28.18 7.62
CA LYS A 506 20.04 27.48 8.47
C LYS A 506 21.13 26.76 7.67
N CYS A 507 20.78 26.16 6.54
CA CYS A 507 21.78 25.51 5.67
C CYS A 507 22.83 26.50 5.14
N ILE A 508 22.44 27.75 4.90
CA ILE A 508 23.37 28.80 4.46
C ILE A 508 24.24 29.26 5.64
N THR A 509 23.64 29.52 6.80
CA THR A 509 24.38 29.98 7.98
C THR A 509 25.36 28.92 8.49
N ASP A 510 24.94 27.66 8.56
CA ASP A 510 25.81 26.54 8.97
C ASP A 510 27.02 26.43 8.01
N THR A 511 26.80 26.60 6.70
CA THR A 511 27.89 26.59 5.71
C THR A 511 28.84 27.78 5.87
N LEU A 512 28.31 28.95 6.24
CA LEU A 512 29.10 30.16 6.49
C LEU A 512 29.98 30.02 7.74
N ASP A 513 29.41 29.48 8.82
CA ASP A 513 30.13 29.21 10.06
C ASP A 513 31.29 28.23 9.79
N ASP A 514 31.04 27.17 9.00
CA ASP A 514 32.07 26.21 8.59
C ASP A 514 33.21 26.89 7.79
N LEU A 515 32.89 27.84 6.91
CA LEU A 515 33.87 28.60 6.15
C LEU A 515 34.69 29.56 7.03
N GLU A 516 34.05 30.24 7.98
CA GLU A 516 34.72 31.15 8.92
C GLU A 516 35.70 30.38 9.83
N VAL A 517 35.28 29.21 10.33
CA VAL A 517 36.13 28.32 11.12
C VAL A 517 37.31 27.80 10.29
N THR A 518 37.10 27.49 9.02
CA THR A 518 38.15 27.01 8.11
C THR A 518 39.15 28.13 7.79
N ALA A 519 38.66 29.34 7.50
CA ALA A 519 39.49 30.53 7.26
C ALA A 519 40.33 30.92 8.49
N SER A 520 39.76 30.80 9.69
CA SER A 520 40.44 31.10 10.96
C SER A 520 41.55 30.09 11.31
N LYS A 521 41.48 28.86 10.77
CA LYS A 521 42.50 27.81 10.97
C LYS A 521 43.63 27.88 9.93
N SER A 522 43.44 28.56 8.80
CA SER A 522 44.46 28.76 7.77
C SER A 522 45.23 30.06 8.01
N SER A 523 46.44 29.99 8.57
CA SER A 523 47.37 31.13 8.60
C SER A 523 47.82 31.52 7.18
N PRO A 524 48.09 32.81 6.90
CA PRO A 524 48.11 33.36 5.56
C PRO A 524 49.40 32.98 4.82
N THR A 525 49.33 31.91 4.04
CA THR A 525 50.28 31.66 2.97
C THR A 525 49.50 31.18 1.76
N SER A 526 49.55 31.99 0.69
CA SER A 526 48.87 31.83 -0.61
C SER A 526 47.33 31.96 -0.61
N ALA A 527 46.90 33.19 -0.87
CA ALA A 527 45.56 33.73 -1.10
C ALA A 527 44.51 32.81 -1.77
N GLU A 528 43.52 32.39 -0.97
CA GLU A 528 42.09 32.41 -1.29
C GLU A 528 41.37 32.97 -0.05
N SER A 529 40.91 34.22 -0.09
CA SER A 529 40.28 34.89 1.06
C SER A 529 38.78 35.04 0.82
N ILE A 530 37.95 34.24 1.47
CA ILE A 530 36.50 34.42 1.47
C ILE A 530 36.13 35.34 2.64
N ASN A 531 35.57 36.51 2.35
CA ASN A 531 35.06 37.43 3.38
C ASN A 531 33.52 37.41 3.36
N ALA A 532 32.92 36.97 4.47
CA ALA A 532 31.48 37.13 4.70
C ALA A 532 31.26 38.38 5.59
N GLU A 533 30.56 39.40 5.08
CA GLU A 533 30.15 40.55 5.89
C GLU A 533 28.67 40.40 6.27
N PHE A 534 28.38 40.47 7.57
CA PHE A 534 27.02 40.44 8.11
C PHE A 534 26.56 41.87 8.37
N ARG A 535 25.54 42.37 7.65
CA ARG A 535 24.96 43.69 7.91
C ARG A 535 23.52 43.54 8.43
N THR A 536 23.32 43.91 9.69
CA THR A 536 21.98 44.12 10.26
C THR A 536 21.40 45.41 9.71
N ARG A 537 20.25 45.33 9.06
CA ARG A 537 19.51 46.51 8.62
C ARG A 537 18.39 46.79 9.62
N ASP A 538 18.63 47.77 10.49
CA ASP A 538 17.55 48.41 11.24
C ASP A 538 16.79 49.29 10.24
N ASP A 539 15.61 48.85 9.80
CA ASP A 539 14.73 49.69 8.97
C ASP A 539 14.21 50.85 9.84
N ALA A 540 14.98 51.94 9.88
CA ALA A 540 14.55 53.24 10.36
C ALA A 540 13.55 53.84 9.36
N GLY A 541 12.28 53.44 9.50
CA GLY A 541 11.16 53.91 8.69
C GLY A 541 9.83 53.76 9.41
N SER A 542 9.57 54.69 10.34
CA SER A 542 8.33 54.97 11.08
C SER A 542 7.93 54.06 12.28
N ASN A 543 7.99 54.70 13.46
CA ASN A 543 7.50 54.37 14.81
C ASN A 543 8.18 53.27 15.64
N PRO A 544 8.79 53.61 16.81
CA PRO A 544 9.41 52.65 17.70
C PRO A 544 8.39 52.09 18.69
N ILE A 545 8.15 50.78 18.66
CA ILE A 545 7.69 50.04 19.84
C ILE A 545 8.65 48.86 20.03
N PRO A 546 9.49 48.88 21.08
CA PRO A 546 10.48 47.83 21.30
C PRO A 546 9.80 46.65 21.97
N THR A 547 9.41 45.62 21.21
CA THR A 547 9.03 44.33 21.81
C THR A 547 9.50 43.15 20.98
N SER A 548 10.40 42.36 21.59
CA SER A 548 10.99 41.09 21.12
C SER A 548 11.96 41.19 19.93
N GLY A 549 13.23 40.84 20.18
CA GLY A 549 14.33 40.89 19.22
C GLY A 549 14.13 39.99 18.00
N ARG A 550 13.49 40.55 16.97
CA ARG A 550 13.42 39.97 15.62
C ARG A 550 14.29 40.81 14.71
N PHE A 551 15.24 40.17 14.04
CA PHE A 551 16.19 40.83 13.14
C PHE A 551 16.00 40.30 11.71
N GLY A 552 15.89 41.21 10.75
CA GLY A 552 16.14 40.91 9.34
C GLY A 552 17.63 41.12 9.05
N PHE A 553 18.25 40.15 8.40
CA PHE A 553 19.68 40.20 8.06
C PHE A 553 19.85 40.35 6.56
N GLU A 554 20.66 41.31 6.13
CA GLU A 554 21.14 41.39 4.76
C GLU A 554 22.55 40.78 4.75
N LEU A 555 22.65 39.56 4.26
CA LEU A 555 23.88 38.78 4.23
C LEU A 555 24.59 39.07 2.92
N THR A 556 25.77 39.69 3.00
CA THR A 556 26.57 40.02 1.83
C THR A 556 27.72 39.03 1.70
N LEU A 557 27.55 38.02 0.85
CA LEU A 557 28.60 37.04 0.56
C LEU A 557 29.58 37.62 -0.47
N THR A 558 30.85 37.79 -0.10
CA THR A 558 31.91 38.18 -1.03
C THR A 558 32.85 36.99 -1.26
N VAL A 559 32.67 36.30 -2.38
CA VAL A 559 33.54 35.19 -2.78
C VAL A 559 34.62 35.71 -3.73
N LEU A 560 35.88 35.67 -3.31
CA LEU A 560 37.04 35.91 -4.17
C LEU A 560 37.41 34.60 -4.87
N VAL A 561 37.10 34.48 -6.17
CA VAL A 561 37.52 33.35 -7.01
C VAL A 561 38.67 33.81 -7.90
N GLY A 562 39.91 33.62 -7.44
CA GLY A 562 41.12 33.99 -8.18
C GLY A 562 41.28 35.50 -8.43
N MET A 563 42.44 35.89 -8.96
CA MET A 563 42.94 37.27 -8.97
C MET A 563 42.06 38.36 -9.65
N ASN A 564 40.87 38.08 -10.21
CA ASN A 564 40.13 39.07 -11.01
C ASN A 564 38.58 38.98 -10.95
N SER A 565 37.95 38.38 -9.93
CA SER A 565 36.49 38.52 -9.78
C SER A 565 36.04 38.56 -8.32
N ILE A 566 35.50 39.72 -7.94
CA ILE A 566 34.74 39.96 -6.71
C ILE A 566 33.27 39.99 -7.14
N ARG A 567 32.46 39.03 -6.68
CA ARG A 567 31.00 39.09 -6.79
C ARG A 567 30.39 39.14 -5.41
N VAL A 568 29.44 40.06 -5.26
CA VAL A 568 28.76 40.40 -4.01
C VAL A 568 27.34 39.85 -4.09
N ILE A 569 26.99 38.88 -3.26
CA ILE A 569 25.64 38.31 -3.18
C ILE A 569 24.95 38.93 -1.96
N ASN A 570 23.95 39.78 -2.17
CA ASN A 570 23.10 40.29 -1.09
C ASN A 570 21.90 39.36 -0.90
N VAL A 571 21.77 38.78 0.29
CA VAL A 571 20.68 37.87 0.65
C VAL A 571 19.90 38.45 1.83
N PHE A 572 18.62 38.77 1.62
CA PHE A 572 17.75 39.21 2.71
C PHE A 572 17.13 37.99 3.41
N MET A 573 17.55 37.73 4.64
CA MET A 573 17.04 36.67 5.51
C MET A 573 16.16 37.25 6.61
N ILE A 574 15.09 36.52 6.95
CA ILE A 574 14.19 36.87 8.05
C ILE A 574 14.42 35.77 9.09
N ALA A 575 14.95 36.13 10.26
CA ALA A 575 15.19 35.21 11.37
C ALA A 575 13.99 35.15 12.33
#